data_AF-A0A9D7K972-F1
#
_entry.id   AF-A0A9D7K972-F1
#
_cell.length_a   1.000
_cell.length_b   1.000
_cell.length_c   1.000
_cell.angle_alpha   90.00
_cell.angle_beta   90.00
_cell.angle_gamma   90.00
#
_symmetry.space_group_name_H-M   'P 1'
#
loop_
_entity.id
_entity.type
_entity.pdbx_description
1 polymer ?
#
loop_
_entity_poly.entity_id
_entity_poly.type
_entity_poly.pdbx_seq_one_letter_code
_entity_poly.pdbx_strand_id
1 'polypeptide(L)' 'MNDTWSYAARVLDQNSGNTIQFTMTKYTSGEIAFENSKHDFPNRLSYTQMDEKTIMVNISGNNNPTVEYKMFKLD' A
#
# COMPACT_ATOMS: atom_id res chain seq x y z
N MET A 1 -16.16 1.89 17.54
CA MET A 1 -15.87 2.74 16.36
C MET A 1 -15.34 1.80 15.29
N ASN A 2 -16.09 1.61 14.21
CA ASN A 2 -15.78 0.61 13.17
C ASN A 2 -15.29 1.34 11.92
N ASP A 3 -14.22 2.12 12.07
CA ASP A 3 -13.71 2.96 10.98
C ASP A 3 -12.85 2.09 10.05
N THR A 4 -13.40 1.77 8.88
CA THR A 4 -12.68 1.08 7.80
C THR A 4 -12.05 2.12 6.90
N TRP A 5 -10.72 2.17 6.86
CA TRP A 5 -9.97 3.06 5.98
C TRP A 5 -9.76 2.40 4.61
N SER A 6 -10.13 3.09 3.54
CA SER A 6 -9.94 2.64 2.16
C SER A 6 -9.04 3.61 1.41
N TYR A 7 -8.00 3.08 0.77
CA TYR A 7 -7.14 3.81 -0.15
C TYR A 7 -7.58 3.55 -1.59
N ALA A 8 -7.76 4.64 -2.35
CA ALA A 8 -8.22 4.62 -3.74
C ALA A 8 -7.24 5.40 -4.61
N ALA A 9 -6.38 4.70 -5.35
CA ALA A 9 -5.51 5.31 -6.35
C ALA A 9 -6.18 5.29 -7.74
N ARG A 10 -6.15 6.43 -8.44
CA ARG A 10 -6.51 6.53 -9.85
C ARG A 10 -5.28 7.00 -10.63
N VAL A 11 -4.83 6.18 -11.58
CA VAL A 11 -3.79 6.55 -12.54
C VAL A 11 -4.45 6.77 -13.88
N LEU A 12 -4.23 7.94 -14.50
CA LEU A 12 -4.71 8.24 -15.84
C LEU A 12 -4.17 7.18 -16.81
N ASP A 13 -5.07 6.60 -17.60
CA ASP A 13 -4.80 5.52 -18.57
C ASP A 13 -4.39 4.15 -18.01
N GLN A 14 -4.55 3.90 -16.70
CA GLN A 14 -4.45 2.56 -16.13
C GLN A 14 -5.78 2.08 -15.56
N ASN A 15 -5.99 0.75 -15.56
CA ASN A 15 -7.22 0.09 -15.14
C ASN A 15 -8.51 0.66 -15.76
N SER A 16 -8.44 1.09 -17.02
CA SER A 16 -9.58 1.69 -17.74
C SER A 16 -10.25 2.85 -17.01
N GLY A 17 -9.51 3.55 -16.11
CA GLY A 17 -10.03 4.64 -15.30
C GLY A 17 -10.84 4.22 -14.05
N ASN A 18 -10.95 2.93 -13.76
CA ASN A 18 -11.64 2.43 -12.57
C ASN A 18 -10.72 2.47 -11.33
N THR A 19 -11.31 2.81 -10.18
CA THR A 19 -10.62 2.75 -8.89
C THR A 19 -10.43 1.32 -8.44
N ILE A 20 -9.21 0.96 -8.02
CA ILE A 20 -8.92 -0.33 -7.37
C ILE A 20 -8.87 -0.08 -5.87
N GLN A 21 -9.76 -0.74 -5.14
CA GLN A 21 -9.78 -0.62 -3.68
C GLN A 21 -8.79 -1.59 -3.04
N PHE A 22 -8.06 -1.12 -2.04
CA PHE A 22 -7.33 -1.96 -1.10
C PHE A 22 -7.89 -1.72 0.30
N THR A 23 -8.13 -2.82 1.03
CA THR A 23 -8.65 -2.76 2.40
C THR A 23 -7.49 -2.77 3.37
N MET A 24 -7.52 -1.91 4.40
CA MET A 24 -6.53 -1.96 5.47
C MET A 24 -6.66 -3.28 6.25
N THR A 25 -5.62 -4.11 6.23
CA THR A 25 -5.57 -5.40 6.94
C THR A 25 -4.69 -5.35 8.18
N LYS A 26 -3.81 -4.36 8.28
CA LYS A 26 -2.91 -4.18 9.42
C LYS A 26 -2.77 -2.70 9.76
N TYR A 27 -2.86 -2.40 11.06
CA TYR A 27 -2.58 -1.08 11.61
C TYR A 27 -1.96 -1.24 13.01
N THR A 28 -0.67 -0.95 13.12
CA THR A 28 0.09 -0.98 14.37
C THR A 28 0.86 0.34 14.55
N SER A 29 1.60 0.48 15.64
CA SER A 29 2.40 1.69 15.91
C SER A 29 3.49 1.98 14.88
N GLY A 30 3.91 1.00 14.09
CA GLY A 30 5.01 1.15 13.13
C GLY A 30 4.73 0.60 11.74
N GLU A 31 3.53 0.04 11.49
CA GLU A 31 3.19 -0.53 10.20
C GLU A 31 1.71 -0.34 9.87
N ILE A 32 1.45 0.02 8.62
CA ILE A 32 0.12 -0.04 8.02
C ILE A 32 0.19 -0.87 6.73
N ALA A 33 -0.76 -1.76 6.54
CA ALA A 33 -0.84 -2.59 5.34
C ALA A 33 -2.25 -2.61 4.75
N PHE A 34 -2.30 -2.63 3.43
CA PHE A 34 -3.52 -2.67 2.64
C PHE A 34 -3.44 -3.82 1.63
N GLU A 35 -4.53 -4.56 1.47
CA GLU A 35 -4.56 -5.75 0.62
C GLU A 35 -5.78 -5.77 -0.31
N ASN A 36 -5.56 -6.36 -1.48
CA ASN A 36 -6.57 -6.75 -2.45
C ASN A 36 -6.13 -8.07 -3.12
N SER A 37 -6.61 -9.20 -2.59
CA SER A 37 -6.27 -10.54 -3.08
C SER A 37 -6.80 -10.85 -4.48
N LYS A 38 -7.77 -10.06 -4.99
CA LYS A 38 -8.37 -10.22 -6.32
C LYS A 38 -7.63 -9.47 -7.42
N HIS A 39 -6.70 -8.58 -7.06
CA HIS A 39 -5.91 -7.84 -8.04
C HIS A 39 -4.79 -8.72 -8.62
N ASP A 40 -4.26 -8.42 -9.81
CA ASP A 40 -3.18 -9.19 -10.43
C ASP A 40 -1.80 -8.80 -9.87
N PHE A 41 -1.52 -7.50 -9.80
CA PHE A 41 -0.40 -6.90 -9.08
C PHE A 41 -0.61 -5.39 -8.92
N PRO A 42 -0.39 -4.80 -7.72
CA PRO A 42 -0.01 -5.46 -6.47
C PRO A 42 -1.22 -6.08 -5.74
N ASN A 43 -0.97 -7.09 -4.91
CA ASN A 43 -1.96 -7.62 -3.96
C ASN A 43 -1.84 -6.98 -2.58
N ARG A 44 -0.64 -6.51 -2.20
CA ARG A 44 -0.37 -5.94 -0.89
C ARG A 44 0.53 -4.70 -1.01
N LEU A 45 0.17 -3.69 -0.24
CA LEU A 45 0.96 -2.48 0.00
C LEU A 45 1.21 -2.39 1.50
N SER A 46 2.46 -2.27 1.93
CA SER A 46 2.76 -2.00 3.34
C SER A 46 3.78 -0.88 3.53
N TYR A 47 3.53 -0.07 4.54
CA TYR A 47 4.35 1.06 4.92
C TYR A 47 4.82 0.83 6.35
N THR A 48 6.13 0.74 6.52
CA THR A 48 6.77 0.53 7.81
C THR A 48 7.57 1.76 8.17
N GLN A 49 7.26 2.38 9.32
CA GLN A 49 8.08 3.46 9.86
C GLN A 49 9.42 2.88 10.32
N MET A 50 10.51 3.34 9.73
CA MET A 50 11.86 2.90 10.09
C MET A 50 12.45 3.81 11.17
N ASP A 51 12.26 5.12 11.00
CA ASP A 51 12.68 6.18 11.91
C ASP A 51 11.79 7.41 11.73
N GLU A 52 12.14 8.55 12.34
CA GLU A 52 11.36 9.79 12.28
C GLU A 52 11.26 10.42 10.88
N LYS A 53 12.15 10.03 9.95
CA LYS A 53 12.26 10.60 8.60
C LYS A 53 12.12 9.57 7.50
N THR A 54 12.06 8.28 7.80
CA THR A 54 12.11 7.22 6.80
C THR A 54 10.92 6.26 6.92
N ILE A 55 10.23 6.05 5.80
CA ILE A 55 9.23 5.00 5.63
C ILE A 55 9.73 4.01 4.60
N MET A 56 9.71 2.72 4.94
CA MET A 56 9.92 1.64 3.99
C MET A 56 8.57 1.25 3.38
N VAL A 57 8.49 1.28 2.06
CA VAL A 57 7.32 0.88 1.28
C VAL A 57 7.61 -0.46 0.63
N ASN A 58 6.75 -1.45 0.88
CA ASN A 58 6.80 -2.74 0.21
C ASN A 58 5.55 -2.90 -0.67
N ILE A 59 5.77 -3.29 -1.92
CA ILE A 59 4.73 -3.56 -2.92
C ILE A 59 4.91 -5.01 -3.37
N SER A 60 3.95 -5.88 -3.08
CA SER A 60 4.04 -7.30 -3.42
C SER A 60 2.78 -7.84 -4.08
N GLY A 61 2.94 -8.92 -4.84
CA GLY A 61 1.84 -9.73 -5.38
C GLY A 61 2.15 -11.21 -5.23
N ASN A 62 1.13 -12.05 -5.26
CA ASN A 62 1.23 -13.46 -4.90
C ASN A 62 2.26 -14.25 -5.73
N ASN A 63 2.47 -13.84 -6.98
CA ASN A 63 3.40 -14.48 -7.93
C ASN A 63 4.46 -13.51 -8.48
N ASN A 64 4.60 -12.33 -7.88
CA ASN A 64 5.50 -11.28 -8.37
C ASN A 64 6.57 -10.96 -7.33
N PRO A 65 7.80 -10.58 -7.76
CA PRO A 65 8.82 -10.08 -6.84
C PRO A 65 8.30 -8.89 -6.03
N THR A 66 8.70 -8.83 -4.76
CA THR A 66 8.45 -7.64 -3.94
C THR A 66 9.33 -6.50 -4.43
N VAL A 67 8.73 -5.33 -4.58
CA VAL A 67 9.44 -4.08 -4.85
C VAL A 67 9.48 -3.26 -3.58
N GLU A 68 10.66 -2.75 -3.25
CA GLU A 68 10.91 -1.97 -2.04
C GLU A 68 11.35 -0.54 -2.39
N TYR A 69 10.78 0.43 -1.70
CA TYR A 69 11.18 1.83 -1.78
C TYR A 69 11.42 2.39 -0.39
N LYS A 70 12.31 3.38 -0.29
CA LYS A 70 12.43 4.24 0.90
C LYS A 70 11.89 5.61 0.56
N MET A 71 10.89 6.05 1.32
CA MET A 71 10.39 7.41 1.29
C MET A 71 11.09 8.20 2.41
N PHE A 72 11.62 9.35 2.05
CA PHE A 72 12.26 10.26 2.98
C PHE A 72 11.33 11.46 3.21
N LYS A 73 11.15 11.83 4.47
CA LYS A 73 10.50 13.08 4.85
C LYS A 73 11.37 14.23 4.35
N LEU A 74 10.78 15.10 3.54
CA LEU A 74 11.41 16.35 3.15
C LEU A 74 11.35 17.33 4.33
N ASP A 75 12.46 18.02 4.58
CA ASP A 75 12.60 19.04 5.64
C ASP A 75 11.96 20.37 5.24
#